data_AF-A0A9Q9U571-F1
#
_entry.id   AF-A0A9Q9U571-F1
#
_cell.length_a   1.000
_cell.length_b   1.000
_cell.length_c   1.000
_cell.angle_alpha   90.00
_cell.angle_beta   90.00
_cell.angle_gamma   90.00
#
_symmetry.space_group_name_H-M   'P 1'
#
loop_
_entity.id
_entity.type
_entity.pdbx_description
1 polymer ?
#
loop_
_entity_poly.entity_id
_entity_poly.type
_entity_poly.pdbx_seq_one_letter_code
_entity_poly.pdbx_strand_id
1 'polypeptide(L)'
;MGDVFLGFRPRPSDILIAIMGMTGSGKSTFISLCTGQDVPVGHDLQACTQHVTAYQCKWSDTSDIYLLDTPGFDDTNRSDTEVLKEIALCLAKTYEDNVKLSGILYLHRITDRRMGGSAQKNLMMFRKLCGKDSLKNVILVTTMWEAENAAMGEKREQELIATDGFWGALVEEGAQVNRHNNTLSSAMSLLKTAAKNNRVTISIQKEMVSEHKDLNETEAGIGLNSDILLAEQRVIKEMSEALEMERQARKDQDEKSAEEQRQYRETMKKKIEYLNQERKDLKVSLEEMKEQRRRFKVLEGKYKESQERVRQQDKKIESLEKEGKQRKSREEDMLRQTEEATRELASLRLQLSERGNATMGISSMRPRSSGSQYVGDSSYVRLFLSGTGYFFGGKSGYHGYYSADLTRLTDENDKRRICALGTNGSWLYHYHTGSNLNCWTCKLVRLISN
;
A
#
# COMPACT_ATOMS: atom_id res chain seq x y z
N MET A 1 22.63 12.25 5.57
CA MET A 1 22.87 10.82 5.86
C MET A 1 21.66 10.29 6.61
N GLY A 2 20.70 9.71 5.88
CA GLY A 2 19.36 9.43 6.40
C GLY A 2 19.27 8.04 7.04
N ASP A 3 18.58 7.98 8.19
CA ASP A 3 18.38 6.80 9.04
C ASP A 3 17.98 5.53 8.24
N VAL A 4 18.87 4.53 8.26
CA VAL A 4 18.56 3.13 7.95
C VAL A 4 17.66 2.54 9.05
N PHE A 5 17.67 3.15 10.24
CA PHE A 5 17.09 2.60 11.47
C PHE A 5 16.09 3.55 12.17
N LEU A 6 15.27 4.30 11.42
CA LEU A 6 14.20 5.14 12.01
C LEU A 6 14.65 6.01 13.23
N GLY A 7 15.75 6.74 13.11
CA GLY A 7 16.24 7.65 14.16
C GLY A 7 17.20 7.03 15.19
N PHE A 8 17.56 5.76 15.02
CA PHE A 8 18.58 5.10 15.83
C PHE A 8 19.97 5.69 15.60
N ARG A 9 20.54 6.22 16.69
CA ARG A 9 21.95 6.63 16.79
C ARG A 9 22.59 5.88 17.95
N PRO A 10 23.12 4.67 17.73
CA PRO A 10 23.71 3.90 18.79
C PRO A 10 24.94 4.59 19.35
N ARG A 11 25.08 4.55 20.67
CA ARG A 11 26.32 4.94 21.36
C ARG A 11 27.31 3.79 21.26
N PRO A 12 28.63 4.08 21.33
CA PRO A 12 29.64 3.05 21.42
C PRO A 12 29.50 2.14 22.65
N SER A 13 28.70 2.47 23.66
CA SER A 13 28.42 1.60 24.82
C SER A 13 27.21 0.69 24.62
N ASP A 14 26.37 0.95 23.61
CA ASP A 14 25.14 0.19 23.39
C ASP A 14 25.44 -1.22 22.84
N ILE A 15 24.49 -2.12 23.04
CA ILE A 15 24.62 -3.54 22.73
C ILE A 15 23.69 -3.85 21.57
N LEU A 16 24.24 -4.32 20.46
CA LEU A 16 23.47 -4.62 19.26
C LEU A 16 23.34 -6.14 19.10
N ILE A 17 22.12 -6.63 19.00
CA ILE A 17 21.82 -8.05 18.83
C ILE A 17 20.94 -8.22 17.60
N ALA A 18 21.40 -9.03 16.64
CA ALA A 18 20.59 -9.37 15.47
C ALA A 18 19.69 -10.56 15.76
N ILE A 19 18.42 -10.49 15.36
CA ILE A 19 17.46 -11.58 15.48
C ILE A 19 17.20 -12.13 14.08
N MET A 20 17.64 -13.37 13.85
CA MET A 20 17.59 -14.06 12.56
C MET A 20 16.83 -15.38 12.67
N GLY A 21 16.46 -15.94 11.52
CA GLY A 21 15.77 -17.23 11.43
C GLY A 21 14.61 -17.19 10.45
N MET A 22 14.01 -18.34 10.23
CA MET A 22 12.91 -18.54 9.27
C MET A 22 11.67 -17.71 9.59
N THR A 23 10.84 -17.50 8.58
CA THR A 23 9.54 -16.84 8.70
C THR A 23 8.65 -17.66 9.64
N GLY A 24 7.98 -16.99 10.57
CA GLY A 24 7.19 -17.64 11.60
C GLY A 24 7.99 -18.27 12.75
N SER A 25 9.31 -18.12 12.83
CA SER A 25 10.11 -18.68 13.95
C SER A 25 9.93 -17.99 15.30
N GLY A 26 9.11 -16.92 15.36
CA GLY A 26 8.83 -16.15 16.57
C GLY A 26 9.71 -14.92 16.79
N LYS A 27 10.44 -14.45 15.75
CA LYS A 27 11.31 -13.25 15.84
C LYS A 27 10.59 -12.02 16.38
N SER A 28 9.50 -11.61 15.74
CA SER A 28 8.72 -10.41 16.14
C SER A 28 8.10 -10.59 17.52
N THR A 29 7.60 -11.77 17.85
CA THR A 29 7.07 -12.11 19.20
C THR A 29 8.16 -12.01 20.27
N PHE A 30 9.35 -12.53 20.01
CA PHE A 30 10.50 -12.42 20.91
C PHE A 30 10.88 -10.96 21.16
N ILE A 31 10.95 -10.14 20.11
CA ILE A 31 11.29 -8.73 20.22
C ILE A 31 10.22 -7.99 21.01
N SER A 32 8.93 -8.17 20.68
CA SER A 32 7.83 -7.54 21.42
C SER A 32 7.87 -7.89 22.90
N LEU A 33 8.16 -9.16 23.22
CA LEU A 33 8.28 -9.62 24.60
C LEU A 33 9.44 -8.92 25.34
N CYS A 34 10.58 -8.71 24.68
CA CYS A 34 11.73 -8.03 25.29
C CYS A 34 11.53 -6.53 25.47
N THR A 35 10.87 -5.86 24.53
CA THR A 35 10.79 -4.39 24.48
C THR A 35 9.50 -3.84 25.07
N GLY A 36 8.47 -4.67 25.18
CA GLY A 36 7.10 -4.24 25.51
C GLY A 36 6.47 -3.37 24.44
N GLN A 37 7.08 -3.27 23.25
CA GLN A 37 6.58 -2.49 22.13
C GLN A 37 5.63 -3.34 21.28
N ASP A 38 4.67 -2.67 20.64
CA ASP A 38 3.80 -3.28 19.64
C ASP A 38 4.60 -3.45 18.35
N VAL A 39 5.26 -4.61 18.23
CA VAL A 39 5.99 -5.02 17.04
C VAL A 39 4.98 -5.70 16.13
N PRO A 40 4.80 -5.25 14.87
CA PRO A 40 3.86 -5.88 13.96
C PRO A 40 4.14 -7.38 13.82
N VAL A 41 3.33 -8.22 14.47
CA VAL A 41 3.40 -9.68 14.35
C VAL A 41 2.49 -10.07 13.20
N GLY A 42 3.08 -10.58 12.12
CA GLY A 42 2.32 -11.14 11.01
C GLY A 42 1.60 -12.40 11.43
N HIS A 43 0.33 -12.27 11.81
CA HIS A 43 -0.58 -13.40 11.97
C HIS A 43 -1.16 -13.88 10.63
N ASP A 44 -0.96 -13.11 9.56
CA ASP A 44 -1.36 -13.43 8.19
C ASP A 44 -0.17 -13.98 7.36
N LEU A 45 -0.46 -14.70 6.27
CA LEU A 45 0.50 -15.27 5.30
C LEU A 45 1.43 -14.24 4.64
N GLN A 46 1.36 -12.95 5.00
CA GLN A 46 2.25 -11.89 4.54
C GLN A 46 3.30 -11.56 5.61
N ALA A 47 4.57 -11.65 5.23
CA ALA A 47 5.68 -11.22 6.08
C ALA A 47 5.56 -9.73 6.42
N CYS A 48 5.54 -9.39 7.71
CA CYS A 48 5.37 -8.01 8.18
C CYS A 48 6.65 -7.15 8.11
N THR A 49 7.83 -7.77 8.15
CA THR A 49 9.10 -7.04 8.23
C THR A 49 9.67 -6.74 6.84
N GLN A 50 9.28 -5.62 6.24
CA GLN A 50 9.81 -5.19 4.92
C GLN A 50 11.26 -4.70 5.00
N HIS A 51 11.68 -4.16 6.14
CA HIS A 51 12.99 -3.55 6.35
C HIS A 51 13.58 -3.98 7.69
N VAL A 52 14.92 -4.04 7.77
CA VAL A 52 15.56 -4.26 9.07
C VAL A 52 15.20 -3.11 10.00
N THR A 53 14.62 -3.45 11.15
CA THR A 53 14.11 -2.47 12.12
C THR A 53 14.80 -2.70 13.46
N ALA A 54 15.28 -1.61 14.07
CA ALA A 54 15.91 -1.65 15.39
C ALA A 54 14.88 -1.32 16.47
N TYR A 55 14.75 -2.18 17.47
CA TYR A 55 13.89 -1.98 18.62
C TYR A 55 14.73 -1.82 19.89
N GLN A 56 14.44 -0.79 20.67
CA GLN A 56 15.19 -0.47 21.88
C GLN A 56 14.59 -1.24 23.08
N CYS A 57 15.46 -1.97 23.79
CA CYS A 57 15.19 -2.58 25.08
C CYS A 57 16.06 -1.86 26.11
N LYS A 58 15.41 -1.16 27.05
CA LYS A 58 16.13 -0.48 28.14
C LYS A 58 16.89 -1.49 28.97
N TRP A 59 18.19 -1.26 29.14
CA TRP A 59 19.08 -2.23 29.79
C TRP A 59 19.72 -1.69 31.07
N SER A 60 20.34 -0.52 30.99
CA SER A 60 20.98 0.15 32.12
C SER A 60 21.04 1.66 31.89
N ASP A 61 21.47 2.42 32.89
CA ASP A 61 21.63 3.88 32.78
C ASP A 61 22.73 4.27 31.76
N THR A 62 23.66 3.35 31.45
CA THR A 62 24.86 3.65 30.64
C THR A 62 24.86 2.99 29.25
N SER A 63 23.99 1.99 29.05
CA SER A 63 23.87 1.25 27.79
C SER A 63 22.47 0.67 27.64
N ASP A 64 21.98 0.67 26.40
CA ASP A 64 20.76 0.00 26.00
C ASP A 64 21.05 -1.20 25.10
N ILE A 65 20.11 -2.14 25.04
CA ILE A 65 20.12 -3.23 24.07
C ILE A 65 19.24 -2.83 22.89
N TYR A 66 19.76 -3.02 21.68
CA TYR A 66 19.02 -2.85 20.45
C TYR A 66 18.88 -4.18 19.73
N LEU A 67 17.64 -4.57 19.46
CA LEU A 67 17.29 -5.79 18.75
C LEU A 67 17.03 -5.44 17.29
N LEU A 68 17.85 -5.96 16.38
CA LEU A 68 17.63 -5.84 14.95
C LEU A 68 16.71 -6.96 14.49
N ASP A 69 15.48 -6.62 14.15
CA ASP A 69 14.56 -7.54 13.46
C ASP A 69 15.00 -7.68 12.00
N THR A 70 15.28 -8.90 11.56
CA THR A 70 15.72 -9.17 10.19
C THR A 70 14.66 -9.94 9.40
N PRO A 71 14.48 -9.63 8.11
CA PRO A 71 13.63 -10.43 7.23
C PRO A 71 14.18 -11.85 7.10
N GLY A 72 13.31 -12.85 6.95
CA GLY A 72 13.71 -14.24 6.73
C GLY A 72 14.04 -14.52 5.25
N PHE A 73 15.03 -15.38 4.96
CA PHE A 73 15.35 -15.81 3.58
C PHE A 73 14.30 -16.75 2.96
N ASP A 74 13.23 -17.09 3.68
CA ASP A 74 12.14 -17.97 3.21
C ASP A 74 10.84 -17.19 3.01
N ASP A 75 10.93 -15.87 2.80
CA ASP A 75 9.78 -15.00 2.55
C ASP A 75 9.18 -15.28 1.17
N THR A 76 7.87 -15.51 1.11
CA THR A 76 7.14 -15.78 -0.15
C THR A 76 7.00 -14.55 -1.04
N ASN A 77 7.14 -13.35 -0.47
CA ASN A 77 6.94 -12.09 -1.19
C ASN A 77 8.24 -11.43 -1.65
N ARG A 78 9.40 -11.98 -1.25
CA ARG A 78 10.71 -11.40 -1.49
C ARG A 78 11.68 -12.43 -2.03
N SER A 79 12.61 -11.98 -2.84
CA SER A 79 13.69 -12.85 -3.29
C SER A 79 14.79 -12.95 -2.23
N ASP A 80 15.49 -14.08 -2.18
CA ASP A 80 16.65 -14.27 -1.30
C ASP A 80 17.71 -13.18 -1.55
N THR A 81 17.82 -12.72 -2.80
CA THR A 81 18.70 -11.62 -3.22
C THR A 81 18.31 -10.32 -2.54
N GLU A 82 17.03 -9.97 -2.48
CA GLU A 82 16.54 -8.77 -1.79
C GLU A 82 16.72 -8.86 -0.27
N VAL A 83 16.51 -10.03 0.32
CA VAL A 83 16.71 -10.27 1.76
C VAL A 83 18.19 -10.09 2.11
N LEU A 84 19.08 -10.70 1.31
CA LEU A 84 20.52 -10.59 1.49
C LEU A 84 21.00 -9.13 1.38
N LYS A 85 20.53 -8.39 0.37
CA LYS A 85 20.83 -6.96 0.21
C LYS A 85 20.44 -6.14 1.42
N GLU A 86 19.23 -6.35 1.95
CA GLU A 86 18.72 -5.59 3.10
C GLU A 86 19.58 -5.84 4.35
N ILE A 87 19.91 -7.10 4.62
CA ILE A 87 20.76 -7.49 5.75
C ILE A 87 22.17 -6.93 5.56
N ALA A 88 22.76 -7.09 4.37
CA ALA A 88 24.10 -6.59 4.06
C ALA A 88 24.20 -5.07 4.23
N LEU A 89 23.23 -4.32 3.69
CA LEU A 89 23.18 -2.86 3.81
C LEU A 89 23.07 -2.42 5.28
N CYS A 90 22.21 -3.07 6.05
CA CYS A 90 22.04 -2.80 7.47
C CYS A 90 23.34 -3.05 8.25
N LEU A 91 23.95 -4.22 8.07
CA LEU A 91 25.18 -4.61 8.77
C LEU A 91 26.38 -3.76 8.35
N ALA A 92 26.50 -3.42 7.07
CA ALA A 92 27.54 -2.52 6.58
C ALA A 92 27.42 -1.14 7.23
N LYS A 93 26.18 -0.62 7.34
CA LYS A 93 25.94 0.68 7.97
C LYS A 93 26.35 0.71 9.45
N THR A 94 26.01 -0.33 10.22
CA THR A 94 26.39 -0.40 11.64
C THR A 94 27.90 -0.47 11.80
N TYR A 95 28.58 -1.18 10.92
CA TYR A 95 30.05 -1.24 10.90
C TYR A 95 30.69 0.11 10.60
N GLU A 96 30.20 0.85 9.59
CA GLU A 96 30.67 2.21 9.28
C GLU A 96 30.49 3.18 10.44
N ASP A 97 29.40 3.03 11.21
CA ASP A 97 29.13 3.84 12.40
C ASP A 97 29.91 3.34 13.64
N ASN A 98 30.85 2.41 13.45
CA ASN A 98 31.69 1.77 14.47
C ASN A 98 30.87 1.06 15.57
N VAL A 99 29.69 0.57 15.22
CA VAL A 99 28.79 -0.18 16.09
C VAL A 99 28.77 -1.64 15.64
N LYS A 100 29.57 -2.43 16.33
CA LYS A 100 29.70 -3.87 16.06
C LYS A 100 28.61 -4.66 16.78
N LEU A 101 28.24 -5.80 16.20
CA LEU A 101 27.29 -6.71 16.83
C LEU A 101 27.91 -7.37 18.06
N SER A 102 27.13 -7.39 19.14
CA SER A 102 27.46 -8.11 20.36
C SER A 102 27.01 -9.58 20.27
N GLY A 103 25.92 -9.86 19.57
CA GLY A 103 25.46 -11.23 19.37
C GLY A 103 24.45 -11.38 18.25
N ILE A 104 24.20 -12.63 17.88
CA ILE A 104 23.15 -12.99 16.93
C ILE A 104 22.31 -14.11 17.53
N LEU A 105 20.99 -13.94 17.56
CA LEU A 105 20.06 -14.99 17.95
C LEU A 105 19.47 -15.59 16.67
N TYR A 106 19.70 -16.87 16.41
CA TYR A 106 19.08 -17.60 15.31
C TYR A 106 17.91 -18.44 15.85
N LEU A 107 16.68 -18.03 15.56
CA LEU A 107 15.47 -18.68 16.07
C LEU A 107 14.96 -19.77 15.13
N HIS A 108 14.64 -20.93 15.70
CA HIS A 108 14.08 -22.09 15.00
C HIS A 108 12.95 -22.71 15.82
N ARG A 109 11.84 -23.10 15.19
CA ARG A 109 10.71 -23.70 15.89
C ARG A 109 10.98 -25.16 16.17
N ILE A 110 10.78 -25.60 17.40
CA ILE A 110 10.94 -27.03 17.72
C ILE A 110 9.81 -27.91 17.16
N THR A 111 8.70 -27.28 16.78
CA THR A 111 7.53 -27.95 16.18
C THR A 111 7.75 -28.38 14.73
N ASP A 112 8.81 -27.92 14.08
CA ASP A 112 9.14 -28.31 12.72
C ASP A 112 9.59 -29.79 12.69
N ARG A 113 8.78 -30.64 12.03
CA ARG A 113 9.00 -32.10 12.01
C ARG A 113 10.19 -32.53 11.15
N ARG A 114 10.63 -31.66 10.25
CA ARG A 114 11.72 -31.91 9.29
C ARG A 114 12.44 -30.60 9.00
N MET A 115 13.75 -30.65 8.90
CA MET A 115 14.54 -29.59 8.28
C MET A 115 14.37 -29.67 6.76
N GLY A 116 13.32 -29.02 6.25
CA GLY A 116 13.04 -28.92 4.81
C GLY A 116 14.15 -28.21 4.03
N GLY A 117 14.17 -28.37 2.71
CA GLY A 117 15.21 -27.79 1.86
C GLY A 117 15.36 -26.27 2.00
N SER A 118 14.26 -25.53 2.20
CA SER A 118 14.29 -24.09 2.47
C SER A 118 14.94 -23.74 3.81
N ALA A 119 14.67 -24.52 4.86
CA ALA A 119 15.26 -24.34 6.18
C ALA A 119 16.78 -24.56 6.18
N GLN A 120 17.23 -25.61 5.50
CA GLN A 120 18.66 -25.90 5.33
C GLN A 120 19.35 -24.81 4.52
N LYS A 121 18.73 -24.34 3.42
CA LYS A 121 19.24 -23.23 2.62
C LYS A 121 19.39 -21.95 3.44
N ASN A 122 18.36 -21.59 4.22
CA ASN A 122 18.38 -20.42 5.11
C ASN A 122 19.53 -20.51 6.13
N LEU A 123 19.71 -21.68 6.77
CA LEU A 123 20.78 -21.90 7.73
C LEU A 123 22.17 -21.84 7.09
N MET A 124 22.34 -22.42 5.90
CA MET A 124 23.60 -22.34 5.15
C MET A 124 23.94 -20.90 4.78
N MET A 125 22.94 -20.13 4.35
CA MET A 125 23.10 -18.71 4.03
C MET A 125 23.47 -17.90 5.27
N PHE A 126 22.81 -18.15 6.39
CA PHE A 126 23.14 -17.56 7.69
C PHE A 126 24.58 -17.85 8.11
N ARG A 127 25.05 -19.10 7.96
CA ARG A 127 26.44 -19.48 8.28
C ARG A 127 27.44 -18.71 7.42
N LYS A 128 27.20 -18.60 6.10
CA LYS A 128 28.06 -17.84 5.18
C LYS A 128 28.05 -16.34 5.46
N LEU A 129 26.91 -15.79 5.88
CA LEU A 129 26.77 -14.40 6.29
C LEU A 129 27.64 -14.08 7.50
N CYS A 130 27.53 -14.91 8.54
CA CYS A 130 28.29 -14.79 9.78
C CYS A 130 29.79 -15.00 9.49
N GLY A 131 30.10 -16.10 8.81
CA GLY A 131 31.43 -16.68 8.68
C GLY A 131 31.99 -17.19 10.02
N LYS A 132 32.97 -18.07 9.90
CA LYS A 132 33.42 -18.97 10.99
C LYS A 132 33.78 -18.26 12.29
N ASP A 133 34.55 -17.16 12.22
CA ASP A 133 35.08 -16.47 13.41
C ASP A 133 34.00 -15.80 14.27
N SER A 134 32.82 -15.55 13.70
CA SER A 134 31.71 -14.88 14.39
C SER A 134 30.68 -15.84 14.99
N LEU A 135 30.79 -17.14 14.72
CA LEU A 135 29.84 -18.14 15.21
C LEU A 135 29.87 -18.30 16.75
N LYS A 136 30.99 -18.00 17.41
CA LYS A 136 31.08 -17.91 18.88
C LYS A 136 30.14 -16.87 19.51
N ASN A 137 29.66 -15.90 18.72
CA ASN A 137 28.70 -14.88 19.12
C ASN A 137 27.26 -15.22 18.71
N VAL A 138 27.06 -16.38 18.09
CA VAL A 138 25.74 -16.89 17.70
C VAL A 138 25.16 -17.72 18.85
N ILE A 139 23.90 -17.47 19.15
CA ILE A 139 23.08 -18.32 20.00
C ILE A 139 21.95 -18.88 19.12
N LEU A 140 21.99 -20.19 18.93
CA LEU A 140 20.94 -20.99 18.30
C LEU A 140 19.81 -21.18 19.31
N VAL A 141 18.62 -20.68 18.98
CA VAL A 141 17.49 -20.62 19.90
C VAL A 141 16.35 -21.47 19.38
N THR A 142 15.95 -22.49 20.14
CA THR A 142 14.72 -23.25 19.88
C THR A 142 13.52 -22.56 20.51
N THR A 143 12.44 -22.36 19.75
CA THR A 143 11.19 -21.69 20.15
C THR A 143 9.97 -22.62 20.05
N MET A 144 8.81 -22.15 20.50
CA MET A 144 7.50 -22.87 20.47
C MET A 144 7.47 -24.15 21.30
N TRP A 145 8.19 -24.18 22.41
CA TRP A 145 8.19 -25.30 23.35
C TRP A 145 6.83 -25.53 24.02
N GLU A 146 6.00 -24.49 24.12
CA GLU A 146 4.63 -24.55 24.64
C GLU A 146 3.66 -25.33 23.74
N ALA A 147 4.00 -25.50 22.46
CA ALA A 147 3.15 -26.15 21.46
C ALA A 147 3.61 -27.59 21.12
N GLU A 148 4.62 -28.11 21.82
CA GLU A 148 5.20 -29.42 21.52
C GLU A 148 5.30 -30.30 22.77
N ASN A 149 5.23 -31.61 22.59
CA ASN A 149 5.50 -32.54 23.68
C ASN A 149 6.99 -32.46 24.06
N ALA A 150 7.30 -32.31 25.35
CA ALA A 150 8.67 -32.14 25.83
C ALA A 150 9.65 -33.21 25.33
N ALA A 151 9.27 -34.50 25.39
CA ALA A 151 10.12 -35.59 24.94
C ALA A 151 10.35 -35.57 23.41
N MET A 152 9.34 -35.21 22.63
CA MET A 152 9.49 -35.05 21.18
C MET A 152 10.35 -33.83 20.83
N GLY A 153 10.15 -32.71 21.53
CA GLY A 153 10.96 -31.50 21.35
C GLY A 153 12.43 -31.75 21.68
N GLU A 154 12.71 -32.44 22.78
CA GLU A 154 14.07 -32.84 23.16
C GLU A 154 14.73 -33.71 22.11
N LYS A 155 14.03 -34.71 21.58
CA LYS A 155 14.55 -35.56 20.51
C LYS A 155 14.92 -34.75 19.26
N ARG A 156 14.07 -33.81 18.85
CA ARG A 156 14.33 -32.95 17.69
C ARG A 156 15.49 -31.98 17.93
N GLU A 157 15.60 -31.41 19.13
CA GLU A 157 16.72 -30.54 19.49
C GLU A 157 18.05 -31.32 19.43
N GLN A 158 18.08 -32.55 19.93
CA GLN A 158 19.26 -33.41 19.81
C GLN A 158 19.59 -33.74 18.36
N GLU A 159 18.59 -34.00 17.51
CA GLU A 159 18.78 -34.22 16.08
C GLU A 159 19.35 -32.98 15.37
N LEU A 160 18.89 -31.78 15.72
CA LEU A 160 19.44 -30.52 15.22
C LEU A 160 20.92 -30.38 15.58
N ILE A 161 21.27 -30.62 16.84
CA ILE A 161 22.65 -30.48 17.34
C ILE A 161 23.58 -31.56 16.78
N ALA A 162 23.10 -32.79 16.60
CA ALA A 162 23.94 -33.91 16.19
C ALA A 162 24.19 -33.99 14.68
N THR A 163 23.48 -33.21 13.87
CA THR A 163 23.56 -33.30 12.40
C THR A 163 24.33 -32.12 11.83
N ASP A 164 25.44 -32.38 11.13
CA ASP A 164 26.30 -31.33 10.54
C ASP A 164 25.59 -30.46 9.51
N GLY A 165 24.67 -31.06 8.75
CA GLY A 165 23.81 -30.33 7.81
C GLY A 165 22.78 -29.42 8.50
N PHE A 166 22.60 -29.56 9.82
CA PHE A 166 21.76 -28.73 10.67
C PHE A 166 22.67 -27.89 11.58
N TRP A 167 22.56 -28.01 12.91
CA TRP A 167 23.30 -27.17 13.84
C TRP A 167 24.68 -27.73 14.22
N GLY A 168 24.97 -29.00 13.94
CA GLY A 168 26.22 -29.65 14.36
C GLY A 168 27.47 -28.84 13.98
N ALA A 169 27.61 -28.49 12.71
CA ALA A 169 28.75 -27.70 12.24
C ALA A 169 28.83 -26.31 12.87
N LEU A 170 27.69 -25.68 13.21
CA LEU A 170 27.69 -24.36 13.86
C LEU A 170 28.09 -24.46 15.33
N VAL A 171 27.64 -25.51 16.02
CA VAL A 171 27.98 -25.80 17.42
C VAL A 171 29.45 -26.14 17.55
N GLU A 172 30.00 -26.96 16.63
CA GLU A 172 31.44 -27.25 16.56
C GLU A 172 32.29 -25.99 16.35
N GLU A 173 31.76 -25.00 15.63
CA GLU A 173 32.38 -23.70 15.39
C GLU A 173 32.13 -22.67 16.51
N GLY A 174 31.51 -23.10 17.62
CA GLY A 174 31.39 -22.35 18.86
C GLY A 174 30.03 -21.68 19.11
N ALA A 175 29.03 -21.93 18.27
CA ALA A 175 27.67 -21.43 18.52
C ALA A 175 27.06 -22.08 19.77
N GLN A 176 26.39 -21.27 20.59
CA GLN A 176 25.70 -21.76 21.80
C GLN A 176 24.28 -22.20 21.45
N VAL A 177 23.73 -23.18 22.17
CA VAL A 177 22.33 -23.63 22.00
C VAL A 177 21.54 -23.33 23.25
N ASN A 178 20.38 -22.68 23.09
CA ASN A 178 19.49 -22.33 24.18
C ASN A 178 18.02 -22.51 23.80
N ARG A 179 17.16 -22.72 24.80
CA ARG A 179 15.70 -22.77 24.64
C ARG A 179 15.06 -21.43 25.00
N HIS A 180 14.05 -21.02 24.22
CA HIS A 180 13.16 -19.93 24.56
C HIS A 180 11.73 -20.44 24.76
N ASN A 181 11.22 -20.30 25.98
CA ASN A 181 9.92 -20.84 26.40
C ASN A 181 8.78 -19.83 26.27
N ASN A 182 8.91 -18.86 25.35
CA ASN A 182 7.95 -17.77 25.17
C ASN A 182 7.65 -16.97 26.46
N THR A 183 8.68 -16.78 27.30
CA THR A 183 8.58 -16.01 28.56
C THR A 183 9.60 -14.88 28.60
N LEU A 184 9.25 -13.77 29.26
CA LEU A 184 10.16 -12.64 29.45
C LEU A 184 11.46 -13.08 30.14
N SER A 185 11.37 -13.98 31.13
CA SER A 185 12.55 -14.48 31.86
C SER A 185 13.53 -15.22 30.94
N SER A 186 13.04 -16.10 30.06
CA SER A 186 13.89 -16.81 29.10
C SER A 186 14.46 -15.86 28.04
N ALA A 187 13.67 -14.90 27.56
CA ALA A 187 14.13 -13.88 26.62
C ALA A 187 15.25 -13.00 27.20
N MET A 188 15.05 -12.47 28.42
CA MET A 188 16.06 -11.65 29.09
C MET A 188 17.32 -12.43 29.44
N SER A 189 17.22 -13.74 29.66
CA SER A 189 18.39 -14.62 29.84
C SER A 189 19.23 -14.70 28.57
N LEU A 190 18.60 -14.86 27.41
CA LEU A 190 19.28 -14.86 26.10
C LEU A 190 19.97 -13.52 25.83
N LEU A 191 19.28 -12.40 26.10
CA LEU A 191 19.87 -11.07 25.96
C LEU A 191 21.08 -10.87 26.88
N LYS A 192 21.00 -11.34 28.14
CA LYS A 192 22.12 -11.33 29.10
C LYS A 192 23.33 -12.10 28.58
N THR A 193 23.11 -13.27 27.99
CA THR A 193 24.18 -14.09 27.44
C THR A 193 24.83 -13.39 26.25
N ALA A 194 24.03 -12.91 25.28
CA ALA A 194 24.53 -12.20 24.12
C ALA A 194 25.26 -10.88 24.49
N ALA A 195 24.79 -10.17 25.51
CA ALA A 195 25.38 -8.93 26.01
C ALA A 195 26.79 -9.09 26.60
N LYS A 196 27.14 -10.29 27.09
CA LYS A 196 28.46 -10.58 27.67
C LYS A 196 29.53 -10.87 26.62
N ASN A 197 29.13 -11.15 25.38
CA ASN A 197 30.05 -11.52 24.33
C ASN A 197 30.87 -10.30 23.87
N ASN A 198 32.14 -10.53 23.56
CA ASN A 198 32.97 -9.52 22.94
C ASN A 198 32.41 -9.18 21.56
N ARG A 199 32.39 -7.91 21.19
CA ARG A 199 31.86 -7.50 19.89
C ARG A 199 32.65 -8.11 18.74
N VAL A 200 31.96 -8.68 17.76
CA VAL A 200 32.57 -9.30 16.59
C VAL A 200 32.15 -8.57 15.32
N THR A 201 33.08 -8.54 14.36
CA THR A 201 32.81 -8.13 12.99
C THR A 201 32.39 -9.35 12.20
N ILE A 202 31.18 -9.28 11.64
CA ILE A 202 30.66 -10.32 10.76
C ILE A 202 31.40 -10.29 9.42
N SER A 203 31.54 -11.44 8.77
CA SER A 203 32.29 -11.58 7.51
C SER A 203 31.78 -10.64 6.41
N ILE A 204 30.46 -10.57 6.19
CA ILE A 204 29.91 -9.66 5.17
C ILE A 204 30.23 -8.18 5.42
N GLN A 205 30.37 -7.76 6.68
CA GLN A 205 30.77 -6.39 7.03
C GLN A 205 32.22 -6.13 6.60
N LYS A 206 33.11 -7.08 6.89
CA LYS A 206 34.52 -6.99 6.50
C LYS A 206 34.65 -7.00 4.98
N GLU A 207 34.00 -7.94 4.31
CA GLU A 207 34.05 -8.12 2.86
C GLU A 207 33.57 -6.87 2.10
N MET A 208 32.42 -6.33 2.48
CA MET A 208 31.84 -5.20 1.74
C MET A 208 32.41 -3.85 2.14
N VAL A 209 32.70 -3.63 3.42
CA VAL A 209 33.15 -2.31 3.91
C VAL A 209 34.67 -2.18 3.89
N SER A 210 35.41 -3.21 4.32
CA SER A 210 36.88 -3.15 4.42
C SER A 210 37.58 -3.63 3.15
N GLU A 211 37.05 -4.68 2.51
CA GLU A 211 37.63 -5.28 1.30
C GLU A 211 36.99 -4.75 0.01
N HIS A 212 35.94 -3.92 0.12
CA HIS A 212 35.20 -3.30 -0.99
C HIS A 212 34.67 -4.30 -2.04
N LYS A 213 34.31 -5.50 -1.61
CA LYS A 213 33.68 -6.52 -2.46
C LYS A 213 32.23 -6.13 -2.80
N ASP A 214 31.83 -6.42 -4.03
CA ASP A 214 30.42 -6.38 -4.42
C ASP A 214 29.65 -7.51 -3.72
N LEU A 215 28.32 -7.39 -3.61
CA LEU A 215 27.52 -8.37 -2.86
C LEU A 215 27.69 -9.79 -3.41
N ASN A 216 27.80 -9.98 -4.73
CA ASN A 216 28.01 -11.28 -5.37
C ASN A 216 29.42 -11.88 -5.13
N GLU A 217 30.36 -11.10 -4.61
CA GLU A 217 31.74 -11.53 -4.32
C GLU A 217 31.94 -11.89 -2.84
N THR A 218 30.97 -11.57 -1.98
CA THR A 218 30.93 -11.99 -0.57
C THR A 218 30.70 -13.51 -0.45
N GLU A 219 31.12 -14.14 0.64
CA GLU A 219 30.89 -15.58 0.83
C GLU A 219 29.39 -15.94 0.76
N ALA A 220 28.54 -15.09 1.34
CA ALA A 220 27.09 -15.21 1.28
C ALA A 220 26.55 -15.06 -0.16
N GLY A 221 27.04 -14.06 -0.90
CA GLY A 221 26.66 -13.83 -2.29
C GLY A 221 27.11 -14.94 -3.23
N ILE A 222 28.34 -15.44 -3.08
CA ILE A 222 28.83 -16.61 -3.83
C ILE A 222 27.92 -17.82 -3.57
N GLY A 223 27.53 -18.03 -2.31
CA GLY A 223 26.58 -19.07 -1.94
C GLY A 223 25.24 -18.95 -2.64
N LEU A 224 24.61 -17.78 -2.55
CA LEU A 224 23.33 -17.52 -3.20
C LEU A 224 23.44 -17.61 -4.73
N ASN A 225 24.50 -17.09 -5.34
CA ASN A 225 24.74 -17.18 -6.76
C ASN A 225 24.87 -18.63 -7.23
N SER A 226 25.56 -19.48 -6.46
CA SER A 226 25.65 -20.92 -6.74
C SER A 226 24.26 -21.57 -6.74
N ASP A 227 23.38 -21.21 -5.79
CA ASP A 227 22.02 -21.74 -5.74
C ASP A 227 21.17 -21.28 -6.93
N ILE A 228 21.32 -20.01 -7.34
CA ILE A 228 20.66 -19.46 -8.53
C ILE A 228 21.13 -20.20 -9.78
N LEU A 229 22.42 -20.47 -9.94
CA LEU A 229 22.98 -21.22 -11.06
C LEU A 229 22.49 -22.68 -11.10
N LEU A 230 22.42 -23.35 -9.95
CA LEU A 230 21.87 -24.71 -9.86
C LEU A 230 20.36 -24.73 -10.17
N ALA A 231 19.62 -23.70 -9.79
CA ALA A 231 18.23 -23.54 -10.20
C ALA A 231 18.11 -23.31 -11.72
N GLU A 232 18.96 -22.45 -12.29
CA GLU A 232 19.00 -22.17 -13.73
C GLU A 232 19.27 -23.44 -14.54
N GLN A 233 20.25 -24.25 -14.14
CA GLN A 233 20.56 -25.53 -14.78
C GLN A 233 19.37 -26.52 -14.76
N ARG A 234 18.65 -26.60 -13.63
CA ARG A 234 17.44 -27.44 -13.53
C ARG A 234 16.34 -26.98 -14.48
N VAL A 235 16.08 -25.66 -14.51
CA VAL A 235 15.07 -25.09 -15.40
C VAL A 235 15.45 -25.27 -16.88
N ILE A 236 16.73 -25.11 -17.24
CA ILE A 236 17.21 -25.37 -18.61
C ILE A 236 17.00 -26.83 -19.00
N LYS A 237 17.28 -27.77 -18.09
CA LYS A 237 17.06 -29.20 -18.33
C LYS A 237 15.57 -29.49 -18.54
N GLU A 238 14.70 -29.04 -17.65
CA GLU A 238 13.25 -29.20 -17.78
C GLU A 238 12.71 -28.56 -19.06
N MET A 239 13.25 -27.41 -19.46
CA MET A 239 12.89 -26.73 -20.70
C MET A 239 13.28 -27.54 -21.94
N SER A 240 14.42 -28.24 -21.90
CA SER A 240 14.86 -29.13 -22.99
C SER A 240 14.00 -30.39 -23.09
N GLU A 241 13.64 -30.99 -21.96
CA GLU A 241 12.73 -32.14 -21.88
C GLU A 241 11.33 -31.78 -22.41
N ALA A 242 10.82 -30.59 -22.03
CA ALA A 242 9.55 -30.07 -22.55
C ALA A 242 9.56 -29.85 -24.07
N LEU A 243 10.68 -29.39 -24.63
CA LEU A 243 10.86 -29.23 -26.08
C LEU A 243 10.83 -30.58 -26.81
N GLU A 244 11.45 -31.62 -26.24
CA GLU A 244 11.42 -32.96 -26.81
C GLU A 244 10.01 -33.56 -26.75
N MET A 245 9.31 -33.42 -25.63
CA MET A 245 7.92 -33.84 -25.48
C MET A 245 6.98 -33.10 -26.44
N GLU A 246 7.15 -31.79 -26.64
CA GLU A 246 6.39 -31.02 -27.64
C GLU A 246 6.58 -31.61 -29.05
N ARG A 247 7.85 -31.85 -29.44
CA ARG A 247 8.17 -32.39 -30.76
C ARG A 247 7.58 -33.78 -30.98
N GLN A 248 7.57 -34.61 -29.94
CA GLN A 248 6.99 -35.95 -30.02
C GLN A 248 5.46 -35.89 -30.13
N ALA A 249 4.79 -35.07 -29.31
CA ALA A 249 3.34 -34.86 -29.40
C ALA A 249 2.90 -34.37 -30.78
N ARG A 250 3.66 -33.47 -31.42
CA ARG A 250 3.39 -33.02 -32.81
C ARG A 250 3.51 -34.14 -33.83
N LYS A 251 4.46 -35.08 -33.66
CA LYS A 251 4.59 -36.26 -34.54
C LYS A 251 3.41 -37.20 -34.36
N ASP A 252 2.93 -37.35 -33.13
CA ASP A 252 1.79 -38.18 -32.77
C ASP A 252 0.43 -37.52 -33.08
N GLN A 253 0.45 -36.33 -33.71
CA GLN A 253 -0.72 -35.51 -34.03
C GLN A 253 -1.58 -35.12 -32.81
N ASP A 254 -0.99 -35.11 -31.62
CA ASP A 254 -1.61 -34.64 -30.38
C ASP A 254 -1.29 -33.16 -30.17
N GLU A 255 -2.07 -32.29 -30.82
CA GLU A 255 -1.88 -30.83 -30.72
C GLU A 255 -2.15 -30.30 -29.30
N LYS A 256 -2.99 -30.99 -28.51
CA LYS A 256 -3.29 -30.57 -27.14
C LYS A 256 -2.06 -30.73 -26.25
N SER A 257 -1.44 -31.92 -26.26
CA SER A 257 -0.21 -32.16 -25.50
C SER A 257 0.94 -31.28 -25.99
N ALA A 258 1.04 -31.03 -27.30
CA ALA A 258 2.04 -30.11 -27.84
C ALA A 258 1.88 -28.68 -27.31
N GLU A 259 0.65 -28.16 -27.25
CA GLU A 259 0.38 -26.83 -26.74
C GLU A 259 0.59 -26.73 -25.21
N GLU A 260 0.24 -27.76 -24.44
CA GLU A 260 0.55 -27.83 -23.00
C GLU A 260 2.07 -27.75 -22.73
N GLN A 261 2.88 -28.50 -23.48
CA GLN A 261 4.34 -28.45 -23.36
C GLN A 261 4.91 -27.10 -23.79
N ARG A 262 4.32 -26.46 -24.81
CA ARG A 262 4.70 -25.11 -25.23
C ARG A 262 4.45 -24.08 -24.12
N GLN A 263 3.27 -24.10 -23.49
CA GLN A 263 2.92 -23.20 -22.38
C GLN A 263 3.82 -23.44 -21.16
N TYR A 264 4.13 -24.70 -20.86
CA TYR A 264 5.07 -25.07 -19.81
C TYR A 264 6.47 -24.49 -20.10
N ARG A 265 6.95 -24.63 -21.34
CA ARG A 265 8.24 -24.06 -21.78
C ARG A 265 8.27 -22.53 -21.69
N GLU A 266 7.18 -21.85 -22.06
CA GLU A 266 7.07 -20.39 -21.91
C GLU A 266 7.12 -19.95 -20.45
N THR A 267 6.51 -20.72 -19.55
CA THR A 267 6.59 -20.50 -18.10
C THR A 267 8.04 -20.68 -17.60
N MET A 268 8.75 -21.71 -18.09
CA MET A 268 10.15 -21.93 -17.73
C MET A 268 11.08 -20.84 -18.28
N LYS A 269 10.81 -20.33 -19.49
CA LYS A 269 11.56 -19.19 -20.04
C LYS A 269 11.45 -17.96 -19.14
N LYS A 270 10.24 -17.63 -18.67
CA LYS A 270 10.03 -16.55 -17.69
C LYS A 270 10.80 -16.81 -16.39
N LYS A 271 10.88 -18.07 -15.94
CA LYS A 271 11.67 -18.44 -14.76
C LYS A 271 13.17 -18.22 -14.97
N ILE A 272 13.72 -18.52 -16.15
CA ILE A 272 15.13 -18.23 -16.50
C ILE A 272 15.38 -16.72 -16.52
N GLU A 273 14.47 -15.94 -17.10
CA GLU A 273 14.58 -14.47 -17.12
C GLU A 273 14.59 -13.91 -15.69
N TYR A 274 13.72 -14.42 -14.82
CA TYR A 274 13.68 -14.08 -13.40
C TYR A 274 14.99 -14.43 -12.67
N LEU A 275 15.51 -15.65 -12.84
CA LEU A 275 16.79 -16.07 -12.21
C LEU A 275 17.97 -15.23 -12.70
N ASN A 276 18.00 -14.88 -13.99
CA ASN A 276 19.02 -13.99 -14.55
C ASN A 276 18.92 -12.58 -13.99
N GLN A 277 17.70 -12.09 -13.70
CA GLN A 277 17.50 -10.82 -13.04
C GLN A 277 18.02 -10.87 -11.59
N GLU A 278 17.68 -11.90 -10.82
CA GLU A 278 18.22 -12.09 -9.47
C GLU A 278 19.77 -12.10 -9.46
N ARG A 279 20.38 -12.79 -10.42
CA ARG A 279 21.85 -12.83 -10.54
C ARG A 279 22.46 -11.47 -10.84
N LYS A 280 21.82 -10.68 -11.70
CA LYS A 280 22.25 -9.30 -11.98
C LYS A 280 22.07 -8.41 -10.76
N ASP A 281 20.95 -8.57 -10.07
CA ASP A 281 20.64 -7.80 -8.88
C ASP A 281 21.67 -8.06 -7.78
N LEU A 282 22.20 -9.27 -7.67
CA LEU A 282 23.27 -9.60 -6.73
C LEU A 282 24.59 -8.88 -7.05
N LYS A 283 24.84 -8.51 -8.30
CA LYS A 283 26.00 -7.73 -8.70
C LYS A 283 25.75 -6.25 -8.42
N VAL A 284 25.88 -5.88 -7.15
CA VAL A 284 25.67 -4.53 -6.66
C VAL A 284 26.71 -4.18 -5.60
N SER A 285 27.26 -2.98 -5.71
CA SER A 285 28.20 -2.44 -4.72
C SER A 285 27.47 -1.86 -3.51
N LEU A 286 28.19 -1.67 -2.40
CA LEU A 286 27.64 -1.04 -1.21
C LEU A 286 27.10 0.39 -1.48
N GLU A 287 27.81 1.18 -2.29
CA GLU A 287 27.38 2.54 -2.64
C GLU A 287 26.13 2.57 -3.51
N GLU A 288 26.01 1.64 -4.47
CA GLU A 288 24.79 1.49 -5.26
C GLU A 288 23.60 1.07 -4.39
N MET A 289 23.78 0.14 -3.45
CA MET A 289 22.73 -0.24 -2.51
C MET A 289 22.27 0.94 -1.65
N LYS A 290 23.20 1.77 -1.15
CA LYS A 290 22.87 2.99 -0.40
C LYS A 290 22.07 3.98 -1.24
N GLU A 291 22.45 4.20 -2.49
CA GLU A 291 21.74 5.09 -3.40
C GLU A 291 20.35 4.55 -3.77
N GLN A 292 20.22 3.25 -4.04
CA GLN A 292 18.94 2.58 -4.25
C GLN A 292 18.03 2.76 -3.04
N ARG A 293 18.53 2.54 -1.82
CA ARG A 293 17.78 2.76 -0.58
C ARG A 293 17.33 4.21 -0.42
N ARG A 294 18.22 5.17 -0.72
CA ARG A 294 17.90 6.60 -0.66
C ARG A 294 16.77 6.96 -1.63
N ARG A 295 16.84 6.48 -2.87
CA ARG A 295 15.79 6.67 -3.88
C ARG A 295 14.48 6.04 -3.46
N PHE A 296 14.52 4.80 -2.96
CA PHE A 296 13.34 4.10 -2.48
C PHE A 296 12.65 4.86 -1.35
N LYS A 297 13.41 5.36 -0.36
CA LYS A 297 12.87 6.16 0.76
C LYS A 297 12.19 7.45 0.30
N VAL A 298 12.74 8.13 -0.72
CA VAL A 298 12.11 9.31 -1.32
C VAL A 298 10.78 8.96 -2.00
N LEU A 299 10.75 7.84 -2.75
CA LEU A 299 9.53 7.37 -3.40
C LEU A 299 8.47 6.94 -2.39
N GLU A 300 8.85 6.21 -1.34
CA GLU A 300 7.96 5.80 -0.26
C GLU A 300 7.35 7.01 0.46
N GLY A 301 8.15 8.05 0.73
CA GLY A 301 7.66 9.31 1.29
C GLY A 301 6.62 9.98 0.40
N LYS A 302 6.89 10.09 -0.91
CA LYS A 302 5.94 10.63 -1.90
C LYS A 302 4.66 9.79 -1.97
N TYR A 303 4.78 8.47 -1.90
CA TYR A 303 3.63 7.57 -1.94
C TYR A 303 2.75 7.72 -0.69
N LYS A 304 3.34 7.80 0.51
CA LYS A 304 2.61 8.07 1.77
C LYS A 304 1.91 9.42 1.73
N GLU A 305 2.57 10.47 1.24
CA GLU A 305 1.94 11.79 1.06
C GLU A 305 0.78 11.73 0.06
N SER A 306 0.89 10.91 -0.99
CA SER A 306 -0.20 10.72 -1.95
C SER A 306 -1.37 9.96 -1.33
N GLN A 307 -1.12 8.88 -0.58
CA GLN A 307 -2.15 8.13 0.12
C GLN A 307 -2.88 8.98 1.15
N GLU A 308 -2.16 9.80 1.93
CA GLU A 308 -2.78 10.68 2.90
C GLU A 308 -3.63 11.76 2.22
N ARG A 309 -3.19 12.29 1.06
CA ARG A 309 -4.02 13.19 0.24
C ARG A 309 -5.31 12.53 -0.23
N VAL A 310 -5.24 11.29 -0.74
CA VAL A 310 -6.43 10.52 -1.14
C VAL A 310 -7.36 10.30 0.07
N ARG A 311 -6.81 9.87 1.21
CA ARG A 311 -7.59 9.65 2.44
C ARG A 311 -8.28 10.92 2.93
N GLN A 312 -7.64 12.07 2.81
CA GLN A 312 -8.24 13.36 3.15
C GLN A 312 -9.36 13.75 2.18
N GLN A 313 -9.19 13.46 0.88
CA GLN A 313 -10.24 13.67 -0.12
C GLN A 313 -11.44 12.76 0.14
N ASP A 314 -11.23 11.47 0.44
CA ASP A 314 -12.30 10.52 0.75
C ASP A 314 -13.11 10.96 1.97
N LYS A 315 -12.44 11.39 3.04
CA LYS A 315 -13.12 11.96 4.23
C LYS A 315 -13.96 13.20 3.88
N LYS A 316 -13.47 14.05 2.98
CA LYS A 316 -14.20 15.24 2.53
C LYS A 316 -15.42 14.86 1.68
N ILE A 317 -15.28 13.89 0.77
CA ILE A 317 -16.40 13.36 -0.02
C ILE A 317 -17.47 12.79 0.91
N GLU A 318 -17.09 11.97 1.89
CA GLU A 318 -18.02 11.39 2.85
C GLU A 318 -18.77 12.48 3.66
N SER A 319 -18.08 13.56 4.04
CA SER A 319 -18.72 14.69 4.73
C SER A 319 -19.75 15.41 3.85
N LEU A 320 -19.41 15.67 2.58
CA LEU A 320 -20.30 16.32 1.62
C LEU A 320 -21.51 15.45 1.26
N GLU A 321 -21.33 14.13 1.18
CA GLU A 321 -22.43 13.18 0.97
C GLU A 321 -23.40 13.16 2.15
N LYS A 322 -22.90 13.23 3.39
CA LYS A 322 -23.73 13.35 4.60
C LYS A 322 -24.52 14.64 4.60
N GLU A 323 -23.88 15.77 4.28
CA GLU A 323 -24.56 17.07 4.13
C GLU A 323 -25.63 17.03 3.02
N GLY A 324 -25.31 16.42 1.87
CA GLY A 324 -26.24 16.25 0.76
C GLY A 324 -27.48 15.41 1.13
N LYS A 325 -27.30 14.31 1.88
CA LYS A 325 -28.41 13.49 2.40
C LYS A 325 -29.28 14.27 3.39
N GLN A 326 -28.67 15.01 4.32
CA GLN A 326 -29.41 15.85 5.27
C GLN A 326 -30.21 16.94 4.55
N ARG A 327 -29.62 17.57 3.52
CA ARG A 327 -30.30 18.60 2.73
C ARG A 327 -31.50 18.04 1.99
N LYS A 328 -31.38 16.87 1.35
CA LYS A 328 -32.51 16.18 0.69
C LYS A 328 -33.64 15.87 1.68
N SER A 329 -33.31 15.34 2.87
CA SER A 329 -34.32 15.08 3.91
C SER A 329 -35.07 16.36 4.31
N ARG A 330 -34.37 17.48 4.48
CA ARG A 330 -34.99 18.77 4.81
C ARG A 330 -35.88 19.30 3.68
N GLU A 331 -35.47 19.12 2.42
CA GLU A 331 -36.27 19.51 1.25
C GLU A 331 -37.54 18.66 1.13
N GLU A 332 -37.46 17.35 1.38
CA GLU A 332 -38.62 16.45 1.42
C GLU A 332 -39.60 16.81 2.55
N ASP A 333 -39.08 17.10 3.75
CA ASP A 333 -39.91 17.53 4.88
C ASP A 333 -40.61 18.87 4.61
N MET A 334 -39.91 19.85 4.02
CA MET A 334 -40.55 21.11 3.61
C MET A 334 -41.62 20.88 2.55
N LEU A 335 -41.38 20.01 1.55
CA LEU A 335 -42.36 19.73 0.52
C LEU A 335 -43.65 19.16 1.12
N ARG A 336 -43.52 18.20 2.05
CA ARG A 336 -44.68 17.64 2.78
C ARG A 336 -45.47 18.71 3.52
N GLN A 337 -44.78 19.60 4.25
CA GLN A 337 -45.44 20.71 4.95
C GLN A 337 -46.17 21.66 3.99
N THR A 338 -45.59 21.96 2.82
CA THR A 338 -46.26 22.80 1.82
C THR A 338 -47.46 22.12 1.16
N GLU A 339 -47.41 20.79 0.95
CA GLU A 339 -48.56 20.03 0.47
C GLU A 339 -49.70 19.98 1.48
N GLU A 340 -49.38 19.83 2.77
CA GLU A 340 -50.37 19.89 3.86
C GLU A 340 -51.02 21.27 3.93
N ALA A 341 -50.22 22.34 3.93
CA ALA A 341 -50.73 23.71 3.95
C ALA A 341 -51.60 24.04 2.73
N THR A 342 -51.25 23.55 1.53
CA THR A 342 -52.07 23.75 0.33
C THR A 342 -53.39 22.98 0.39
N ARG A 343 -53.42 21.76 0.96
CA ARG A 343 -54.67 21.01 1.21
C ARG A 343 -55.57 21.73 2.21
N GLU A 344 -55.01 22.26 3.29
CA GLU A 344 -55.75 23.06 4.28
C GLU A 344 -56.33 24.33 3.66
N LEU A 345 -55.56 25.05 2.84
CA LEU A 345 -56.07 26.22 2.10
C LEU A 345 -57.19 25.85 1.12
N ALA A 346 -57.10 24.69 0.46
CA ALA A 346 -58.13 24.22 -0.45
C ALA A 346 -59.43 23.87 0.28
N SER A 347 -59.35 23.21 1.44
CA SER A 347 -60.53 22.89 2.27
C SER A 347 -61.19 24.16 2.82
N LEU A 348 -60.40 25.13 3.28
CA LEU A 348 -60.88 26.46 3.71
C LEU A 348 -61.59 27.20 2.58
N ARG A 349 -61.05 27.17 1.35
CA ARG A 349 -61.71 27.77 0.18
C ARG A 349 -63.04 27.11 -0.15
N LEU A 350 -63.12 25.77 -0.06
CA LEU A 350 -64.36 25.03 -0.29
C LEU A 350 -65.44 25.42 0.73
N GLN A 351 -65.08 25.46 2.01
CA GLN A 351 -65.99 25.87 3.09
C GLN A 351 -66.47 27.32 2.93
N LEU A 352 -65.61 28.23 2.46
CA LEU A 352 -65.99 29.61 2.16
C LEU A 352 -66.92 29.70 0.94
N SER A 353 -66.78 28.81 -0.05
CA SER A 353 -67.68 28.74 -1.21
C SER A 353 -69.05 28.15 -0.86
N GLU A 354 -69.11 27.18 0.03
CA GLU A 354 -70.36 26.55 0.51
C GLU A 354 -71.17 27.49 1.41
N ARG A 355 -70.49 28.39 2.14
CA ARG A 355 -71.15 29.43 2.96
C ARG A 355 -71.59 30.67 2.18
N GLY A 356 -71.42 30.69 0.85
CA GLY A 356 -71.57 31.88 0.02
C GLY A 356 -72.55 31.75 -1.15
N ASN A 357 -73.83 31.47 -0.88
CA ASN A 357 -74.93 32.00 -1.72
C ASN A 357 -75.28 33.44 -1.25
N ALA A 358 -74.26 34.28 -1.20
CA ALA A 358 -74.40 35.72 -1.10
C ALA A 358 -73.69 36.31 -2.31
N THR A 359 -74.46 36.93 -3.20
CA THR A 359 -73.97 37.92 -4.14
C THR A 359 -73.11 38.93 -3.38
N MET A 360 -71.78 38.78 -3.44
CA MET A 360 -70.89 39.91 -3.26
C MET A 360 -70.54 40.41 -4.64
N GLY A 361 -71.31 41.40 -5.09
CA GLY A 361 -70.81 42.36 -6.06
C GLY A 361 -69.54 42.97 -5.46
N ILE A 362 -68.38 42.50 -5.93
CA ILE A 362 -67.16 43.27 -5.76
C ILE A 362 -67.27 44.40 -6.78
N SER A 363 -67.90 45.47 -6.28
CA SER A 363 -67.81 46.80 -6.85
C SER A 363 -66.35 47.07 -7.19
N SER A 364 -66.15 47.63 -8.37
CA SER A 364 -64.88 48.18 -8.81
C SER A 364 -64.28 49.09 -7.74
N MET A 365 -63.34 48.56 -6.94
CA MET A 365 -62.35 49.38 -6.26
C MET A 365 -61.07 49.27 -7.06
N ARG A 366 -60.79 50.32 -7.85
CA ARG A 366 -59.43 50.62 -8.28
C ARG A 366 -58.64 51.06 -7.05
N PRO A 367 -57.51 50.42 -6.71
CA PRO A 367 -56.39 51.13 -6.14
C PRO A 367 -55.64 51.80 -7.29
N ARG A 368 -55.66 53.13 -7.28
CA ARG A 368 -54.64 53.96 -7.92
C ARG A 368 -53.27 53.65 -7.30
N SER A 369 -52.24 53.54 -8.16
CA SER A 369 -50.79 53.78 -7.92
C SER A 369 -50.14 53.10 -6.69
N SER A 370 -49.21 52.15 -6.87
CA SER A 370 -47.89 52.36 -7.48
C SER A 370 -47.36 51.10 -8.20
N GLY A 371 -46.65 51.32 -9.32
CA GLY A 371 -46.36 50.39 -10.43
C GLY A 371 -45.84 49.00 -10.03
N SER A 372 -46.27 47.91 -10.69
CA SER A 372 -46.01 47.62 -12.10
C SER A 372 -47.03 46.62 -12.64
N GLN A 373 -47.68 46.92 -13.76
CA GLN A 373 -48.69 46.07 -14.39
C GLN A 373 -48.07 44.91 -15.16
N TYR A 374 -48.61 43.69 -14.98
CA TYR A 374 -48.51 42.60 -15.94
C TYR A 374 -49.76 42.64 -16.83
N VAL A 375 -49.58 42.95 -18.11
CA VAL A 375 -50.57 42.67 -19.16
C VAL A 375 -50.09 41.44 -19.91
N GLY A 376 -50.95 40.42 -19.95
CA GLY A 376 -50.75 39.23 -20.75
C GLY A 376 -51.31 39.44 -22.15
N ASP A 377 -50.50 39.09 -23.16
CA ASP A 377 -50.94 38.26 -24.27
C ASP A 377 -49.71 37.68 -25.01
N SER A 378 -49.87 36.52 -25.63
CA SER A 378 -48.97 35.90 -26.63
C SER A 378 -47.59 35.35 -26.19
N SER A 379 -47.53 34.01 -26.10
CA SER A 379 -46.51 33.08 -26.63
C SER A 379 -44.98 33.28 -26.43
N TYR A 380 -44.48 34.19 -25.59
CA TYR A 380 -43.02 34.41 -25.45
C TYR A 380 -42.49 34.26 -24.02
N VAL A 381 -41.33 33.58 -23.90
CA VAL A 381 -40.49 33.53 -22.69
C VAL A 381 -39.86 34.91 -22.46
N ARG A 382 -40.05 35.50 -21.28
CA ARG A 382 -39.38 36.76 -20.89
C ARG A 382 -38.13 36.47 -20.09
N LEU A 383 -37.01 37.04 -20.52
CA LEU A 383 -35.74 37.02 -19.80
C LEU A 383 -35.63 38.29 -18.95
N PHE A 384 -35.26 38.17 -17.67
CA PHE A 384 -34.88 39.31 -16.82
C PHE A 384 -33.36 39.31 -16.64
N LEU A 385 -32.72 40.46 -16.89
CA LEU A 385 -31.31 40.69 -16.62
C LEU A 385 -31.19 41.46 -15.31
N SER A 386 -30.83 40.78 -14.22
CA SER A 386 -30.16 41.43 -13.09
C SER A 386 -28.69 41.10 -13.20
N GLY A 387 -27.81 42.06 -12.93
CA GLY A 387 -26.40 42.10 -13.36
C GLY A 387 -25.47 40.98 -12.91
N THR A 388 -25.95 39.85 -12.39
CA THR A 388 -25.14 38.70 -11.98
C THR A 388 -25.78 37.32 -12.24
N GLY A 389 -26.84 37.21 -13.05
CA GLY A 389 -27.38 35.89 -13.42
C GLY A 389 -28.56 35.90 -14.39
N TYR A 390 -28.78 34.79 -15.12
CA TYR A 390 -29.86 34.61 -16.09
C TYR A 390 -30.98 33.72 -15.54
N PHE A 391 -32.24 34.11 -15.76
CA PHE A 391 -33.42 33.31 -15.43
C PHE A 391 -34.20 32.94 -16.70
N PHE A 392 -34.52 31.66 -16.87
CA PHE A 392 -35.48 31.16 -17.86
C PHE A 392 -36.74 30.66 -17.14
N GLY A 393 -37.91 31.20 -17.51
CA GLY A 393 -39.21 30.79 -16.98
C GLY A 393 -40.18 30.40 -18.09
N GLY A 394 -40.60 29.13 -18.10
CA GLY A 394 -41.71 28.62 -18.92
C GLY A 394 -42.83 28.09 -18.04
N LYS A 395 -44.08 28.07 -18.54
CA LYS A 395 -45.31 27.78 -17.75
C LYS A 395 -45.34 26.40 -17.04
N SER A 396 -44.45 25.47 -17.35
CA SER A 396 -44.40 24.15 -16.71
C SER A 396 -43.24 24.05 -15.70
N GLY A 397 -43.25 24.90 -14.68
CA GLY A 397 -42.63 24.67 -13.35
C GLY A 397 -41.14 24.33 -13.23
N TYR A 398 -40.37 24.22 -14.32
CA TYR A 398 -38.94 23.91 -14.25
C TYR A 398 -38.11 25.17 -14.02
N HIS A 399 -37.64 25.34 -12.78
CA HIS A 399 -36.67 26.35 -12.40
C HIS A 399 -35.27 25.72 -12.31
N GLY A 400 -34.51 25.79 -13.40
CA GLY A 400 -33.11 25.37 -13.42
C GLY A 400 -32.18 26.57 -13.24
N TYR A 401 -31.37 26.56 -12.18
CA TYR A 401 -30.24 27.49 -12.03
C TYR A 401 -29.05 26.92 -12.81
N TYR A 402 -28.68 27.52 -13.94
CA TYR A 402 -27.50 27.10 -14.69
C TYR A 402 -26.29 27.93 -14.24
N SER A 403 -25.37 27.27 -13.56
CA SER A 403 -24.03 27.77 -13.25
C SER A 403 -23.05 27.14 -14.24
N ALA A 404 -22.98 27.66 -15.46
CA ALA A 404 -21.92 27.31 -16.41
C ALA A 404 -21.52 28.56 -17.20
N ASP A 405 -20.23 28.69 -17.45
CA ASP A 405 -19.60 29.82 -18.15
C ASP A 405 -20.10 29.92 -19.60
N LEU A 406 -21.16 30.69 -19.83
CA LEU A 406 -21.64 31.01 -21.17
C LEU A 406 -20.70 32.05 -21.79
N THR A 407 -19.94 31.64 -22.81
CA THR A 407 -19.09 32.56 -23.58
C THR A 407 -19.96 33.37 -24.55
N ARG A 408 -19.95 34.70 -24.42
CA ARG A 408 -20.70 35.61 -25.29
C ARG A 408 -20.00 35.71 -26.65
N LEU A 409 -20.61 35.17 -27.70
CA LEU A 409 -20.14 35.34 -29.08
C LEU A 409 -21.02 36.38 -29.78
N THR A 410 -20.41 37.51 -30.15
CA THR A 410 -21.04 38.52 -31.01
C THR A 410 -20.70 38.23 -32.46
N ASP A 411 -21.72 38.18 -33.32
CA ASP A 411 -21.53 38.16 -34.77
C ASP A 411 -21.05 39.55 -35.21
N GLU A 412 -19.88 39.63 -35.84
CA GLU A 412 -19.27 40.90 -36.26
C GLU A 412 -20.05 41.59 -37.39
N ASN A 413 -20.94 40.87 -38.09
CA ASN A 413 -21.72 41.40 -39.21
C ASN A 413 -23.15 41.82 -38.85
N ASP A 414 -23.67 41.46 -37.68
CA ASP A 414 -24.98 41.91 -37.16
C ASP A 414 -24.97 42.00 -35.63
N LYS A 415 -24.65 43.21 -35.12
CA LYS A 415 -24.54 43.49 -33.67
C LYS A 415 -25.82 43.25 -32.85
N ARG A 416 -26.94 42.88 -33.49
CA ARG A 416 -28.21 42.58 -32.82
C ARG A 416 -28.43 41.09 -32.55
N ARG A 417 -27.49 40.22 -32.92
CA ARG A 417 -27.54 38.77 -32.66
C ARG A 417 -26.47 38.35 -31.67
N ILE A 418 -26.89 37.57 -30.67
CA ILE A 418 -25.99 36.98 -29.67
C ILE A 418 -26.34 35.50 -29.58
N CYS A 419 -25.33 34.63 -29.60
CA CYS A 419 -25.49 33.19 -29.42
C CYS A 419 -24.81 32.74 -28.14
N ALA A 420 -25.39 31.73 -27.48
CA ALA A 420 -24.80 31.07 -26.33
C ALA A 420 -24.78 29.55 -26.57
N LEU A 421 -23.64 28.91 -26.28
CA LEU A 421 -23.42 27.48 -26.44
C LEU A 421 -23.61 26.77 -25.10
N GLY A 422 -24.50 25.77 -25.05
CA GLY A 422 -24.62 24.87 -23.91
C GLY A 422 -23.72 23.64 -24.06
N THR A 423 -23.21 23.10 -22.94
CA THR A 423 -22.26 21.97 -22.88
C THR A 423 -22.75 20.65 -23.46
N ASN A 424 -24.04 20.53 -23.81
CA ASN A 424 -24.65 19.31 -24.34
C ASN A 424 -24.98 19.43 -25.85
N GLY A 425 -24.25 20.27 -26.59
CA GLY A 425 -24.39 20.40 -28.04
C GLY A 425 -25.68 21.08 -28.53
N SER A 426 -26.42 21.73 -27.63
CA SER A 426 -27.65 22.46 -27.97
C SER A 426 -27.37 23.95 -28.19
N TRP A 427 -27.89 24.51 -29.28
CA TRP A 427 -27.70 25.92 -29.66
C TRP A 427 -28.89 26.78 -29.24
N LEU A 428 -28.63 27.96 -28.68
CA LEU A 428 -29.66 28.96 -28.36
C LEU A 428 -29.35 30.26 -29.11
N TYR A 429 -30.27 30.67 -29.99
CA TYR A 429 -30.15 31.87 -30.80
C TYR A 429 -31.03 33.00 -30.25
N HIS A 430 -30.47 34.20 -30.05
CA HIS A 430 -31.24 35.42 -29.81
C HIS A 430 -31.21 36.34 -31.03
N TYR A 431 -32.36 36.94 -31.35
CA TYR A 431 -32.45 38.01 -32.35
C TYR A 431 -33.39 39.12 -31.86
N HIS A 432 -33.03 40.37 -32.14
CA HIS A 432 -33.79 41.56 -31.77
C HIS A 432 -34.92 41.80 -32.78
N THR A 433 -36.19 41.77 -32.36
CA THR A 433 -37.34 41.98 -33.28
C THR A 433 -38.11 43.27 -33.07
N GLY A 434 -37.61 44.21 -32.26
CA GLY A 434 -38.28 45.50 -32.00
C GLY A 434 -37.44 46.73 -32.36
N SER A 435 -38.04 47.90 -32.37
CA SER A 435 -37.37 49.21 -32.47
C SER A 435 -37.06 49.84 -31.09
N ASN A 436 -37.52 49.24 -29.99
CA ASN A 436 -37.15 49.63 -28.63
C ASN A 436 -36.04 48.71 -28.09
N LEU A 437 -34.96 49.31 -27.62
CA LEU A 437 -33.70 48.68 -27.14
C LEU A 437 -33.84 47.67 -25.98
N ASN A 438 -35.06 47.45 -25.46
CA ASN A 438 -35.29 46.68 -24.24
C ASN A 438 -36.25 45.47 -24.41
N CYS A 439 -36.66 45.13 -25.63
CA CYS A 439 -37.48 43.93 -25.87
C CYS A 439 -36.69 42.87 -26.66
N TRP A 440 -36.39 41.75 -26.00
CA TRP A 440 -35.70 40.60 -26.58
C TRP A 440 -36.64 39.40 -26.66
N THR A 441 -36.57 38.69 -27.78
CA THR A 441 -37.40 37.51 -28.05
C THR A 441 -36.50 36.32 -28.34
N CYS A 442 -36.69 35.22 -27.61
CA CYS A 442 -35.87 34.03 -27.73
C CYS A 442 -36.64 32.97 -28.52
N LYS A 443 -35.98 32.32 -29.49
CA LYS A 443 -36.52 31.12 -30.13
C LYS A 443 -35.59 29.95 -29.84
N LEU A 444 -36.09 28.98 -29.09
CA LEU A 444 -35.38 27.73 -28.87
C LEU A 444 -35.48 26.91 -30.17
N VAL A 445 -34.35 26.65 -30.83
CA VAL A 445 -34.31 25.75 -31.98
C VAL A 445 -33.48 24.54 -31.57
N ARG A 446 -34.15 23.42 -31.32
CA ARG A 446 -33.48 22.15 -31.08
C ARG A 446 -33.09 21.59 -32.45
N LEU A 447 -31.84 21.77 -32.86
CA LEU A 447 -31.31 21.05 -34.02
C LEU A 447 -31.12 19.59 -33.59
N ILE A 448 -31.97 18.70 -34.12
CA ILE A 448 -31.74 17.26 -34.05
C ILE A 448 -30.64 16.98 -35.08
N SER A 449 -29.42 16.74 -34.63
CA SER A 449 -28.36 16.20 -35.47
C SER A 449 -28.59 14.69 -35.64
N ASN A 450 -28.57 14.20 -36.88
CA ASN A 450 -28.51 12.77 -37.21
C ASN A 450 -27.29 12.08 -36.58
#